data_AF-A0A3D2MK71-F1
#
_entry.id   AF-A0A3D2MK71-F1
#
_cell.length_a   1.000
_cell.length_b   1.000
_cell.length_c   1.000
_cell.angle_alpha   90.00
_cell.angle_beta   90.00
_cell.angle_gamma   90.00
#
_symmetry.space_group_name_H-M   'P 1'
#
loop_
_entity.id
_entity.type
_entity.pdbx_description
1 polymer ?
#
loop_
_entity_poly.entity_id
_entity_poly.type
_entity_poly.pdbx_seq_one_letter_code
_entity_poly.pdbx_strand_id
1 'polypeptide(L)'
;MQWAIVIAAFLASAVEFVEAFTLVLVAGITVNWRSAIVGALAAVATLAVIVATLGVALVTLIPLEVLRFVIGFLLLLFGLKWLKNAIQRYSGLKFLHDEEAIYAANLEQARARGEAVGTRLDPFGVVLSYKSVLLEGLEVAFIVISFGGGGANGIRFAALGATAAGLLVILVGAFVQAPLQKVPENTLKFIVG
;
A
#
# COMPACT_ATOMS: atom_id res chain seq x y z
N MET A 1 19.09 9.70 19.30
CA MET A 1 18.18 8.90 20.15
C MET A 1 17.62 7.76 19.31
N GLN A 2 18.02 6.50 19.56
CA GLN A 2 17.64 5.35 18.71
C GLN A 2 16.12 5.06 18.72
N TRP A 3 15.45 5.30 19.85
CA TRP A 3 14.00 5.15 19.99
C TRP A 3 13.19 6.07 19.06
N ALA A 4 13.70 7.27 18.77
CA ALA A 4 13.02 8.20 17.87
C ALA A 4 12.98 7.67 16.43
N ILE A 5 14.03 6.96 16.00
CA ILE A 5 14.09 6.32 14.68
C ILE A 5 13.05 5.19 14.59
N VAL A 6 12.96 4.37 15.65
CA VAL A 6 11.98 3.27 15.72
C VAL A 6 10.56 3.82 15.62
N ILE A 7 10.22 4.84 16.43
CA ILE A 7 8.88 5.43 16.46
C ILE A 7 8.53 6.11 15.13
N ALA A 8 9.45 6.91 14.57
CA ALA A 8 9.23 7.59 13.30
C ALA A 8 9.02 6.59 12.15
N ALA A 9 9.88 5.58 12.05
CA ALA A 9 9.75 4.53 11.03
C ALA A 9 8.49 3.68 11.23
N PHE A 10 8.13 3.38 12.49
CA PHE A 10 6.90 2.66 12.81
C PHE A 10 5.65 3.43 12.35
N LEU A 11 5.52 4.70 12.76
CA LEU A 11 4.34 5.50 12.43
C LEU A 11 4.20 5.75 10.93
N ALA A 12 5.31 6.07 10.25
CA ALA A 12 5.31 6.26 8.81
C ALA A 12 4.97 4.96 8.07
N SER A 13 5.61 3.85 8.43
CA SER A 13 5.35 2.56 7.75
C SER A 13 3.96 2.02 8.05
N ALA A 14 3.35 2.35 9.20
CA ALA A 14 2.02 1.89 9.55
C ALA A 14 0.96 2.37 8.54
N VAL A 15 1.09 3.60 8.03
CA VAL A 15 0.19 4.14 7.01
C VAL A 15 0.31 3.31 5.73
N GLU A 16 1.53 3.11 5.23
CA GLU A 16 1.81 2.31 4.04
C GLU A 16 1.29 0.87 4.16
N PHE A 17 1.47 0.24 5.33
CA PHE A 17 0.95 -1.10 5.56
C PHE A 17 -0.58 -1.15 5.58
N VAL A 18 -1.26 -0.11 6.09
CA VAL A 18 -2.72 -0.04 6.07
C VAL A 18 -3.22 0.13 4.63
N GLU A 19 -2.56 0.95 3.82
CA GLU A 19 -2.90 1.12 2.40
C GLU A 19 -2.68 -0.19 1.62
N ALA A 20 -1.52 -0.83 1.79
CA ALA A 20 -1.25 -2.13 1.19
C ALA A 20 -2.28 -3.19 1.61
N PHE A 21 -2.60 -3.26 2.90
CA PHE A 21 -3.55 -4.23 3.43
C PHE A 21 -4.96 -4.00 2.89
N THR A 22 -5.44 -2.75 2.86
CA THR A 22 -6.77 -2.41 2.36
C THR A 22 -6.92 -2.71 0.88
N LEU A 23 -5.89 -2.47 0.05
CA LEU A 23 -5.91 -2.81 -1.37
C LEU A 23 -5.90 -4.33 -1.60
N VAL A 24 -5.12 -5.09 -0.83
CA VAL A 24 -5.16 -6.57 -0.87
C VAL A 24 -6.52 -7.10 -0.41
N LEU A 25 -7.12 -6.49 0.62
CA LEU A 25 -8.46 -6.82 1.09
C LEU A 25 -9.51 -6.58 0.00
N VAL A 26 -9.45 -5.43 -0.69
CA VAL A 26 -10.32 -5.11 -1.83
C VAL A 26 -10.16 -6.16 -2.92
N ALA A 27 -8.93 -6.53 -3.30
CA ALA A 27 -8.70 -7.57 -4.30
C ALA A 27 -9.18 -8.96 -3.84
N GLY A 28 -9.05 -9.26 -2.55
CA GLY A 28 -9.52 -10.51 -1.93
C GLY A 28 -11.05 -10.64 -1.94
N ILE A 29 -11.75 -9.54 -1.68
CA ILE A 29 -13.23 -9.48 -1.64
C ILE A 29 -13.84 -9.39 -3.05
N THR A 30 -13.27 -8.58 -3.95
CA THR A 30 -13.84 -8.31 -5.28
C THR A 30 -13.50 -9.39 -6.31
N VAL A 31 -12.32 -10.01 -6.21
CA VAL A 31 -11.84 -10.99 -7.20
C VAL A 31 -11.77 -12.39 -6.60
N ASN A 32 -10.77 -12.66 -5.75
CA ASN A 32 -10.68 -13.83 -4.88
C ASN A 32 -9.41 -13.78 -4.01
N TRP A 33 -9.49 -14.34 -2.81
CA TRP A 33 -8.39 -14.43 -1.85
C TRP A 33 -7.15 -15.16 -2.37
N ARG A 34 -7.31 -16.21 -3.19
CA ARG A 34 -6.16 -16.96 -3.74
C ARG A 34 -5.28 -16.07 -4.62
N SER A 35 -5.90 -15.31 -5.51
CA SER A 35 -5.21 -14.40 -6.44
C SER A 35 -4.58 -13.22 -5.70
N ALA A 36 -5.31 -12.66 -4.73
CA ALA A 36 -4.81 -11.56 -3.91
C ALA A 36 -3.56 -11.96 -3.10
N ILE A 37 -3.60 -13.12 -2.43
CA ILE A 37 -2.46 -13.65 -1.67
C ILE A 37 -1.28 -13.96 -2.58
N VAL A 38 -1.51 -14.57 -3.75
CA VAL A 38 -0.43 -14.86 -4.71
C VAL A 38 0.23 -13.58 -5.20
N GLY A 39 -0.56 -12.55 -5.54
CA GLY A 39 -0.05 -11.24 -5.94
C GLY A 39 0.76 -10.58 -4.84
N ALA A 40 0.25 -10.57 -3.60
CA ALA A 40 0.93 -10.00 -2.45
C ALA A 40 2.26 -10.73 -2.14
N LEU A 41 2.26 -12.06 -2.11
CA LEU A 41 3.48 -12.85 -1.87
C LEU A 41 4.51 -12.67 -2.98
N ALA A 42 4.07 -12.61 -4.25
CA ALA A 42 4.96 -12.32 -5.37
C ALA A 42 5.58 -10.93 -5.25
N ALA A 43 4.81 -9.91 -4.82
CA ALA A 43 5.34 -8.58 -4.59
C ALA A 43 6.35 -8.52 -3.44
N VAL A 44 6.08 -9.20 -2.32
CA VAL A 44 7.03 -9.31 -1.20
C VAL A 44 8.33 -9.97 -1.65
N ALA A 45 8.25 -11.04 -2.46
CA ALA A 45 9.43 -11.71 -3.01
C ALA A 45 10.23 -10.77 -3.93
N THR A 46 9.55 -10.05 -4.85
CA THR A 46 10.21 -9.05 -5.70
C THR A 46 10.85 -7.94 -4.88
N LEU A 47 10.16 -7.42 -3.88
CA LEU A 47 10.67 -6.37 -3.00
C LEU A 47 11.91 -6.83 -2.25
N ALA A 48 11.93 -8.08 -1.74
CA ALA A 48 13.11 -8.65 -1.09
C ALA A 48 14.31 -8.70 -2.05
N VAL A 49 14.10 -9.09 -3.31
CA VAL A 49 15.15 -9.09 -4.35
C VAL A 49 15.64 -7.67 -4.64
N ILE A 50 14.73 -6.70 -4.81
CA ILE A 50 15.06 -5.29 -5.03
C ILE A 50 15.89 -4.74 -3.86
N VAL A 51 15.45 -4.94 -2.62
CA VAL A 51 16.15 -4.44 -1.43
C VAL A 51 17.52 -5.11 -1.28
N ALA A 52 17.62 -6.41 -1.51
CA ALA A 52 18.90 -7.14 -1.42
C ALA A 52 19.92 -6.70 -2.49
N THR A 53 19.46 -6.36 -3.70
CA THR A 53 20.33 -6.01 -4.83
C THR A 53 20.56 -4.50 -4.94
N LEU A 54 19.48 -3.73 -5.09
CA LEU A 54 19.50 -2.28 -5.29
C LEU A 54 19.65 -1.53 -3.98
N GLY A 55 19.09 -2.03 -2.87
CA GLY A 55 19.20 -1.36 -1.56
C GLY A 55 20.65 -1.24 -1.09
N VAL A 56 21.46 -2.29 -1.28
CA VAL A 56 22.90 -2.27 -0.97
C VAL A 56 23.66 -1.29 -1.88
N ALA A 57 23.35 -1.29 -3.19
CA ALA A 57 23.97 -0.39 -4.16
C ALA A 57 23.62 1.09 -3.89
N LEU A 58 22.36 1.38 -3.56
CA LEU A 58 21.88 2.74 -3.24
C LEU A 58 22.59 3.32 -2.01
N VAL A 59 22.70 2.53 -0.93
CA VAL A 59 23.33 2.98 0.32
C VAL A 59 24.85 3.16 0.17
N THR A 60 25.49 2.41 -0.73
CA THR A 60 26.94 2.44 -0.92
C THR A 60 27.40 3.46 -1.97
N LEU A 61 26.59 3.74 -3.00
CA LEU A 61 27.00 4.55 -4.15
C LEU A 61 26.39 5.96 -4.16
N ILE A 62 25.23 6.17 -3.53
CA ILE A 62 24.47 7.41 -3.65
C ILE A 62 24.46 8.15 -2.29
N PRO A 63 24.87 9.44 -2.25
CA PRO A 63 24.77 10.24 -1.03
C PRO A 63 23.31 10.33 -0.56
N LEU A 64 23.08 9.98 0.71
CA LEU A 64 21.75 9.99 1.33
C LEU A 64 21.05 11.37 1.24
N GLU A 65 21.82 12.45 1.26
CA GLU A 65 21.30 13.82 1.14
C GLU A 65 20.64 14.06 -0.21
N VAL A 66 21.24 13.58 -1.30
CA VAL A 66 20.68 13.68 -2.66
C VAL A 66 19.41 12.86 -2.75
N LEU A 67 19.43 11.64 -2.23
CA LEU A 67 18.25 10.76 -2.22
C LEU A 67 17.09 11.40 -1.45
N ARG A 68 17.35 11.92 -0.24
CA ARG A 68 16.33 12.61 0.57
C ARG A 68 15.80 13.87 -0.11
N PHE A 69 16.67 14.65 -0.74
CA PHE A 69 16.25 15.85 -1.47
C PHE A 69 15.32 15.50 -2.63
N VAL A 70 15.71 14.52 -3.46
CA VAL A 70 14.90 14.08 -4.61
C VAL A 70 13.57 13.48 -4.15
N ILE A 71 13.58 12.58 -3.17
CA ILE A 71 12.35 11.96 -2.63
C ILE A 71 11.46 13.04 -2.00
N GLY A 72 12.01 13.91 -1.15
CA GLY A 72 11.24 14.99 -0.52
C GLY A 72 10.62 15.95 -1.53
N PHE A 73 11.36 16.28 -2.60
CA PHE A 73 10.84 17.11 -3.68
C PHE A 73 9.70 16.43 -4.45
N LEU A 74 9.86 15.15 -4.81
CA LEU A 74 8.81 14.38 -5.48
C LEU A 74 7.57 14.25 -4.59
N LEU A 75 7.73 13.91 -3.32
CA LEU A 75 6.64 13.82 -2.35
C LEU A 75 5.90 15.15 -2.21
N LEU A 76 6.62 16.28 -2.20
CA LEU A 76 6.00 17.60 -2.17
C LEU A 76 5.17 17.88 -3.43
N LEU A 77 5.67 17.51 -4.61
CA LEU A 77 4.92 17.65 -5.87
C LEU A 77 3.68 16.75 -5.91
N PHE A 78 3.79 15.49 -5.48
CA PHE A 78 2.65 14.57 -5.38
C PHE A 78 1.63 15.05 -4.35
N GLY A 79 2.10 15.50 -3.18
CA GLY A 79 1.26 16.08 -2.14
C GLY A 79 0.50 17.32 -2.63
N LEU A 80 1.15 18.21 -3.38
CA LEU A 80 0.48 19.36 -4.03
C LEU A 80 -0.57 18.93 -5.05
N LYS A 81 -0.27 17.90 -5.87
CA LYS A 81 -1.24 17.35 -6.83
C LYS A 81 -2.45 16.75 -6.12
N TRP A 82 -2.23 16.04 -5.01
CA TRP A 82 -3.30 15.47 -4.19
C TRP A 82 -4.12 16.56 -3.49
N LEU A 83 -3.48 17.55 -2.86
CA LEU A 83 -4.15 18.68 -2.24
C LEU A 83 -5.01 19.45 -3.25
N LYS A 84 -4.48 19.70 -4.46
CA LYS A 84 -5.25 20.29 -5.56
C LYS A 84 -6.48 19.43 -5.89
N ASN A 85 -6.31 18.12 -6.05
CA ASN A 85 -7.42 17.21 -6.37
C ASN A 85 -8.45 17.13 -5.24
N ALA A 86 -8.02 17.17 -3.97
CA ALA A 86 -8.89 17.16 -2.81
C ALA A 86 -9.73 18.45 -2.75
N ILE A 87 -9.09 19.62 -2.90
CA ILE A 87 -9.77 20.92 -2.99
C ILE A 87 -10.78 20.91 -4.14
N GLN A 88 -10.41 20.40 -5.32
CA GLN A 88 -11.30 20.31 -6.48
C GLN A 88 -12.50 19.38 -6.26
N ARG A 89 -12.32 18.31 -5.46
CA ARG A 89 -13.38 17.37 -5.11
C ARG A 89 -14.31 17.95 -4.05
N TYR A 90 -13.78 18.65 -3.06
CA TYR A 90 -14.56 19.35 -2.02
C TYR A 90 -15.32 20.57 -2.57
N SER A 91 -14.76 21.24 -3.57
CA SER A 91 -15.40 22.37 -4.26
C SER A 91 -16.44 21.94 -5.31
N GLY A 92 -16.76 20.64 -5.42
CA GLY A 92 -17.75 20.10 -6.36
C GLY A 92 -17.36 20.17 -7.84
N LEU A 93 -16.11 20.49 -8.17
CA LEU A 93 -15.63 20.66 -9.55
C LEU A 93 -15.22 19.34 -10.22
N LYS A 94 -15.25 18.23 -9.48
CA LYS A 94 -14.88 16.90 -9.96
C LYS A 94 -16.05 15.95 -9.80
N PHE A 95 -16.61 15.49 -10.93
CA PHE A 95 -17.72 14.54 -10.95
C PHE A 95 -17.38 13.28 -10.13
N LEU A 96 -18.30 12.89 -9.26
CA LEU A 96 -18.29 11.59 -8.61
C LEU A 96 -18.60 10.54 -9.69
N HIS A 97 -17.64 9.64 -9.94
CA HIS A 97 -17.93 8.47 -10.76
C HIS A 97 -18.78 7.52 -9.91
N ASP A 98 -19.93 7.15 -10.44
CA ASP A 98 -20.80 6.13 -9.86
C ASP A 98 -20.19 4.75 -10.15
N GLU A 99 -19.17 4.41 -9.36
CA GLU A 99 -18.49 3.11 -9.43
C GLU A 99 -19.43 1.94 -9.09
N GLU A 100 -20.52 2.22 -8.37
CA GLU A 100 -21.53 1.24 -7.95
C GLU A 100 -22.31 0.73 -9.17
N ALA A 101 -22.71 1.63 -10.07
CA ALA A 101 -23.32 1.29 -11.36
C ALA A 101 -22.36 0.50 -12.28
N ILE A 102 -21.07 0.86 -12.27
CA ILE A 102 -20.04 0.19 -13.08
C ILE A 102 -19.76 -1.22 -12.54
N TYR A 103 -19.68 -1.38 -11.22
CA TYR A 103 -19.47 -2.67 -10.58
C TYR A 103 -20.66 -3.60 -10.79
N ALA A 104 -21.89 -3.10 -10.65
CA ALA A 104 -23.11 -3.86 -10.92
C ALA A 104 -23.19 -4.33 -12.38
N ALA A 105 -22.89 -3.45 -13.34
CA ALA A 105 -22.87 -3.79 -14.76
C ALA A 105 -21.80 -4.84 -15.09
N ASN A 106 -20.60 -4.75 -14.48
CA ASN A 106 -19.54 -5.75 -14.66
C ASN A 106 -19.91 -7.10 -14.04
N LEU A 107 -20.59 -7.11 -12.89
CA LEU A 107 -21.04 -8.32 -12.21
C LEU A 107 -22.14 -9.05 -13.00
N GLU A 108 -23.06 -8.30 -13.60
CA GLU A 108 -24.09 -8.84 -14.51
C GLU A 108 -23.47 -9.40 -15.79
N GLN A 109 -22.49 -8.69 -16.38
CA GLN A 109 -21.77 -9.18 -17.56
C GLN A 109 -20.95 -10.44 -17.26
N ALA A 110 -20.33 -10.56 -16.08
CA ALA A 110 -19.59 -11.75 -15.67
C ALA A 110 -20.51 -12.96 -15.47
N ARG A 111 -21.69 -12.76 -14.84
CA ARG A 111 -22.73 -13.81 -14.73
C ARG A 111 -23.27 -14.23 -16.10
N ALA A 112 -23.49 -13.28 -17.00
CA ALA A 112 -24.00 -13.55 -18.34
C ALA A 112 -23.02 -14.38 -19.21
N ARG A 113 -21.72 -14.32 -18.92
CA ARG A 113 -20.68 -15.11 -19.61
C ARG A 113 -20.51 -16.54 -19.07
N GLY A 114 -21.25 -16.92 -18.01
CA GLY A 114 -21.13 -18.24 -17.39
C GLY A 114 -19.78 -18.46 -16.71
N GLU A 115 -19.04 -17.40 -16.39
CA GLU A 115 -17.79 -17.49 -15.64
C GLU A 115 -18.11 -17.95 -14.22
N ALA A 116 -17.67 -19.16 -13.88
CA ALA A 116 -17.77 -19.67 -12.53
C ALA A 116 -16.93 -18.79 -11.60
N VAL A 117 -17.58 -17.94 -10.81
CA VAL A 117 -16.93 -17.21 -9.72
C VAL A 117 -16.37 -18.24 -8.75
N GLY A 118 -15.04 -18.32 -8.69
CA GLY A 118 -14.32 -19.07 -7.67
C GLY A 118 -13.65 -20.35 -8.19
N THR A 119 -12.33 -20.28 -8.35
CA THR A 119 -11.30 -21.25 -7.86
C THR A 119 -9.96 -21.11 -8.58
N ARG A 120 -9.95 -20.55 -9.81
CA ARG A 120 -8.74 -20.28 -10.59
C ARG A 120 -8.09 -18.94 -10.21
N LEU A 121 -6.77 -18.86 -10.42
CA LEU A 121 -6.02 -17.62 -10.31
C LEU A 121 -6.53 -16.66 -11.38
N ASP A 122 -6.99 -15.50 -10.93
CA ASP A 122 -7.41 -14.40 -11.79
C ASP A 122 -6.22 -13.43 -11.94
N PRO A 123 -5.69 -13.26 -13.16
CA PRO A 123 -4.58 -12.34 -13.43
C PRO A 123 -4.85 -10.92 -12.95
N PHE A 124 -6.10 -10.45 -13.00
CA PHE A 124 -6.46 -9.11 -12.55
C PHE A 124 -6.25 -8.96 -11.04
N GLY A 125 -6.77 -9.91 -10.24
CA GLY A 125 -6.59 -9.90 -8.79
C GLY A 125 -5.13 -10.05 -8.35
N VAL A 126 -4.37 -10.88 -9.08
CA VAL A 126 -2.92 -11.03 -8.87
C VAL A 126 -2.19 -9.73 -9.15
N VAL A 127 -2.40 -9.11 -10.32
CA VAL A 127 -1.70 -7.88 -10.73
C VAL A 127 -2.08 -6.70 -9.85
N LEU A 128 -3.35 -6.59 -9.47
CA LEU A 128 -3.84 -5.54 -8.57
C LEU A 128 -3.11 -5.62 -7.22
N SER A 129 -3.16 -6.77 -6.55
CA SER A 129 -2.50 -6.95 -5.26
C SER A 129 -0.98 -6.84 -5.36
N TYR A 130 -0.40 -7.36 -6.45
CA TYR A 130 1.03 -7.26 -6.70
C TYR A 130 1.48 -5.80 -6.80
N LYS A 131 0.81 -5.00 -7.61
CA LYS A 131 1.16 -3.59 -7.82
C LYS A 131 1.02 -2.79 -6.53
N SER A 132 -0.07 -2.99 -5.80
CA SER A 132 -0.33 -2.31 -4.54
C SER A 132 0.75 -2.62 -3.51
N VAL A 133 1.00 -3.90 -3.23
CA VAL A 133 2.00 -4.30 -2.23
C VAL A 133 3.41 -3.90 -2.63
N LEU A 134 3.74 -3.96 -3.93
CA LEU A 134 5.05 -3.53 -4.41
C LEU A 134 5.24 -2.01 -4.26
N LEU A 135 4.21 -1.21 -4.55
CA LEU A 135 4.28 0.24 -4.45
C LEU A 135 4.45 0.67 -2.99
N GLU A 136 3.52 0.29 -2.10
CA GLU A 136 3.60 0.69 -0.70
C GLU A 136 4.82 0.08 -0.01
N GLY A 137 5.20 -1.15 -0.37
CA GLY A 137 6.40 -1.79 0.14
C GLY A 137 7.70 -1.07 -0.25
N LEU A 138 7.74 -0.44 -1.43
CA LEU A 138 8.85 0.43 -1.82
C LEU A 138 8.87 1.72 -1.00
N GLU A 139 7.71 2.30 -0.70
CA GLU A 139 7.61 3.48 0.17
C GLU A 139 8.14 3.19 1.58
N VAL A 140 7.77 2.02 2.15
CA VAL A 140 8.34 1.53 3.42
C VAL A 140 9.86 1.40 3.33
N ALA A 141 10.41 0.87 2.23
CA ALA A 141 11.85 0.78 2.05
C ALA A 141 12.52 2.18 2.04
N PHE A 142 11.91 3.17 1.38
CA PHE A 142 12.39 4.56 1.39
C PHE A 142 12.30 5.20 2.77
N ILE A 143 11.24 4.95 3.53
CA ILE A 143 11.08 5.38 4.93
C ILE A 143 12.23 4.83 5.78
N VAL A 144 12.51 3.53 5.67
CA VAL A 144 13.59 2.87 6.43
C VAL A 144 14.95 3.46 6.10
N ILE A 145 15.26 3.70 4.82
CA ILE A 145 16.52 4.31 4.40
C ILE A 145 16.59 5.77 4.88
N SER A 146 15.50 6.51 4.76
CA SER A 146 15.42 7.93 5.10
C SER A 146 15.63 8.16 6.59
N PHE A 147 14.93 7.45 7.47
CA PHE A 147 15.11 7.58 8.92
C PHE A 147 16.35 6.85 9.43
N GLY A 148 16.76 5.77 8.77
CA GLY A 148 17.89 4.94 9.17
C GLY A 148 19.27 5.52 8.86
N GLY A 149 19.38 6.48 7.93
CA GLY A 149 20.65 7.04 7.48
C GLY A 149 21.39 7.96 8.46
N GLY A 150 20.81 8.27 9.63
CA GLY A 150 21.34 9.29 10.55
C GLY A 150 22.36 8.84 11.60
N GLY A 151 22.75 7.57 11.68
CA GLY A 151 23.71 7.10 12.68
C GLY A 151 24.04 5.60 12.62
N ALA A 152 25.05 5.17 13.39
CA ALA A 152 25.45 3.77 13.48
C ALA A 152 24.25 2.89 13.93
N ASN A 153 23.94 1.86 13.15
CA ASN A 153 22.77 0.97 13.29
C ASN A 153 21.39 1.59 13.01
N GLY A 154 21.29 2.83 12.51
CA GLY A 154 19.99 3.49 12.29
C GLY A 154 19.04 2.70 11.36
N ILE A 155 19.56 2.11 10.28
CA ILE A 155 18.78 1.25 9.36
C ILE A 155 18.18 0.06 10.09
N ARG A 156 18.92 -0.57 11.03
CA ARG A 156 18.41 -1.71 11.81
C ARG A 156 17.24 -1.30 12.69
N PHE A 157 17.33 -0.15 13.36
CA PHE A 157 16.25 0.38 14.20
C PHE A 157 15.03 0.81 13.37
N ALA A 158 15.24 1.43 12.21
CA ALA A 158 14.16 1.80 11.30
C ALA A 158 13.46 0.55 10.74
N ALA A 159 14.21 -0.47 10.33
CA ALA A 159 13.67 -1.74 9.88
C ALA A 159 12.89 -2.48 10.98
N LEU A 160 13.33 -2.39 12.23
CA LEU A 160 12.62 -2.95 13.38
C LEU A 160 11.29 -2.22 13.61
N GLY A 161 11.27 -0.89 13.52
CA GLY A 161 10.04 -0.09 13.57
C GLY A 161 9.07 -0.43 12.45
N ALA A 162 9.54 -0.51 11.21
CA ALA A 162 8.73 -0.89 10.05
C ALA A 162 8.16 -2.31 10.19
N THR A 163 8.98 -3.26 10.62
CA THR A 163 8.55 -4.66 10.82
C THR A 163 7.47 -4.75 11.91
N ALA A 164 7.65 -4.04 13.02
CA ALA A 164 6.65 -3.97 14.09
C ALA A 164 5.33 -3.37 13.60
N ALA A 165 5.37 -2.33 12.77
CA ALA A 165 4.19 -1.74 12.15
C ALA A 165 3.47 -2.73 11.25
N GLY A 166 4.19 -3.41 10.35
CA GLY A 166 3.60 -4.40 9.45
C GLY A 166 2.95 -5.56 10.20
N LEU A 167 3.61 -6.09 11.23
CA LEU A 167 3.03 -7.14 12.07
C LEU A 167 1.76 -6.66 12.78
N LEU A 168 1.78 -5.45 13.36
CA LEU A 168 0.61 -4.89 14.02
C LEU A 168 -0.57 -4.72 13.04
N VAL A 169 -0.31 -4.15 11.86
CA VAL A 169 -1.35 -3.91 10.85
C VAL A 169 -1.92 -5.22 10.34
N ILE A 170 -1.09 -6.23 10.06
CA ILE A 170 -1.57 -7.54 9.62
C ILE A 170 -2.42 -8.20 10.72
N LEU A 171 -1.98 -8.13 11.98
CA LEU A 171 -2.73 -8.69 13.11
C LEU A 171 -4.08 -8.00 13.29
N VAL A 172 -4.07 -6.66 13.42
CA VAL A 172 -5.29 -5.86 13.57
C VAL A 172 -6.20 -6.06 12.36
N GLY A 173 -5.64 -6.03 11.16
CA GLY A 173 -6.35 -6.27 9.91
C GLY A 173 -7.03 -7.63 9.88
N ALA A 174 -6.35 -8.70 10.30
CA ALA A 174 -6.94 -10.04 10.39
C ALA A 174 -8.09 -10.12 11.40
N PHE A 175 -8.01 -9.41 12.54
CA PHE A 175 -9.11 -9.33 13.52
C PHE A 175 -10.29 -8.49 13.02
N VAL A 176 -10.02 -7.41 12.28
CA VAL A 176 -11.01 -6.42 11.83
C VAL A 176 -11.59 -6.76 10.45
N GLN A 177 -11.01 -7.72 9.72
CA GLN A 177 -11.48 -8.18 8.42
C GLN A 177 -12.92 -8.71 8.47
N ALA A 178 -13.27 -9.44 9.53
CA ALA A 178 -14.62 -10.00 9.70
C ALA A 178 -15.71 -8.93 9.90
N PRO A 179 -15.51 -7.86 10.70
CA PRO A 179 -16.46 -6.75 10.74
C PRO A 179 -16.44 -5.87 9.48
N LEU A 180 -15.31 -5.70 8.79
CA LEU A 180 -15.25 -4.88 7.56
C LEU A 180 -16.06 -5.45 6.39
N GLN A 181 -16.20 -6.78 6.31
CA GLN A 181 -17.11 -7.43 5.35
C GLN A 181 -18.59 -7.11 5.60
N LYS A 182 -18.94 -6.53 6.75
CA LYS A 182 -20.30 -6.15 7.13
C LYS A 182 -20.56 -4.65 7.01
N VAL A 183 -19.54 -3.85 6.72
CA VAL A 183 -19.69 -2.39 6.57
C VAL A 183 -20.05 -2.09 5.11
N PRO A 184 -21.19 -1.42 4.85
CA PRO A 184 -21.56 -0.98 3.50
C PRO A 184 -20.44 -0.11 2.90
N GLU A 185 -20.10 -0.37 1.63
CA GLU A 185 -18.99 0.29 0.91
C GLU A 185 -19.06 1.83 0.97
N ASN A 186 -20.29 2.37 0.96
CA ASN A 186 -20.56 3.81 1.05
C ASN A 186 -20.12 4.46 2.38
N THR A 187 -19.98 3.69 3.47
CA THR A 187 -19.49 4.20 4.76
C THR A 187 -17.96 4.22 4.81
N LEU A 188 -17.29 3.26 4.17
CA LEU A 188 -15.82 3.22 4.07
C LEU A 188 -15.27 4.38 3.24
N LYS A 189 -15.94 4.72 2.13
CA LYS A 189 -15.59 5.86 1.28
C LYS A 189 -15.79 7.23 1.96
N PHE A 190 -16.57 7.29 3.04
CA PHE A 190 -16.84 8.52 3.79
C PHE A 190 -15.80 8.82 4.89
N ILE A 191 -15.10 7.79 5.37
CA ILE A 191 -14.11 7.92 6.45
C ILE A 191 -12.69 8.13 5.89
N VAL A 192 -12.44 7.60 4.68
CA VAL A 192 -11.14 7.68 4.00
C VAL A 192 -11.09 8.85 2.98
N GLY A 193 -12.23 9.51 2.74
CA GLY A 193 -12.36 10.65 1.82
C GLY A 193 -12.08 12.00 2.47
#